data_AF-A0A353VRQ3-F1
#
_entry.id   AF-A0A353VRQ3-F1
#
_cell.length_a   1.000
_cell.length_b   1.000
_cell.length_c   1.000
_cell.angle_alpha   90.00
_cell.angle_beta   90.00
_cell.angle_gamma   90.00
#
_symmetry.space_group_name_H-M   'P 1'
#
loop_
_entity.id
_entity.type
_entity.pdbx_description
1 polymer ?
#
loop_
_entity_poly.entity_id
_entity_poly.type
_entity_poly.pdbx_seq_one_letter_code
_entity_poly.pdbx_strand_id
1 'polypeptide(L)'
;NPNVYPEPEPIPTPEPEPKPDQNEEYVKAAYSPNCYMIRPGASVDIPVKKAYAMWALYADLLGNVELAGQKAEPELLWQDAPGLITNVGLIEGNSPETAKMVVSTSDKVGNAVIGLRIGGEIRWSWHVWVTRYNPVSEQVSYGKTYPWDNNGDGVADYIFMDRNLGAVNDGWVIGNSSADSLAACGLMYQWGRKDPFPGDHKFRGDNSTDYDYFDSKPIYDAAGNVLTEGSQSGGTGIRSVKSGYDLSTTGFAKSVMKPMEFLLGESSFNDWFRGDEPVVVRKCDTLWCGANRAKTPFDPCPEGWQVPYDKNGKLIWNGLDKVTTDYSPIGVIPYNGLRYRNGGGCLKNSGFAANIWSGTAPTGIGNAYQLSVYISPYEKSAVVKMDVGVRSDGYAVRCVKS
;
A
#
# COMPACT_ATOMS: atom_id res chain seq x y z
N ASN A 1 -22.10 -81.16 12.69
CA ASN A 1 -21.42 -80.02 12.05
C ASN A 1 -22.44 -79.03 11.54
N PRO A 2 -22.76 -77.96 12.27
CA PRO A 2 -23.43 -76.82 11.67
C PRO A 2 -22.39 -75.97 10.92
N ASN A 3 -22.64 -75.73 9.64
CA ASN A 3 -21.85 -74.80 8.84
C ASN A 3 -22.09 -73.37 9.36
N VAL A 4 -21.12 -72.82 10.07
CA VAL A 4 -21.06 -71.39 10.39
C VAL A 4 -20.52 -70.69 9.15
N TYR A 5 -21.37 -69.91 8.47
CA TYR A 5 -20.90 -68.98 7.44
C TYR A 5 -20.27 -67.76 8.12
N PRO A 6 -19.09 -67.31 7.68
CA PRO A 6 -18.48 -66.10 8.23
C PRO A 6 -19.35 -64.88 7.92
N GLU A 7 -19.49 -63.97 8.88
CA GLU A 7 -20.15 -62.69 8.66
C GLU A 7 -19.41 -61.91 7.56
N PRO A 8 -20.13 -61.24 6.65
CA PRO A 8 -19.50 -60.39 5.63
C PRO A 8 -18.73 -59.27 6.33
N GLU A 9 -17.46 -59.10 5.95
CA GLU A 9 -16.62 -58.04 6.47
C GLU A 9 -17.30 -56.67 6.28
N PRO A 10 -17.23 -55.76 7.27
CA PRO A 10 -17.80 -54.43 7.13
C PRO A 10 -17.19 -53.74 5.92
N ILE A 11 -18.05 -53.18 5.05
CA ILE A 11 -17.63 -52.37 3.91
C ILE A 11 -16.70 -51.28 4.46
N PRO A 12 -15.44 -51.18 4.02
CA PRO A 12 -14.54 -50.13 4.46
C PRO A 12 -15.21 -48.78 4.23
N THR A 13 -15.29 -47.95 5.27
CA THR A 13 -15.67 -46.54 5.09
C THR A 13 -14.71 -45.96 4.04
N PRO A 14 -15.21 -45.32 2.97
CA PRO A 14 -14.33 -44.72 1.98
C PRO A 14 -13.35 -43.78 2.70
N GLU A 15 -12.06 -43.92 2.40
CA GLU A 15 -11.05 -42.99 2.89
C GLU A 15 -11.52 -41.57 2.52
N PRO A 16 -11.48 -40.61 3.46
CA PRO A 16 -11.79 -39.23 3.11
C PRO A 16 -10.84 -38.82 1.99
N GLU A 17 -11.39 -38.38 0.86
CA GLU A 17 -10.58 -37.89 -0.25
C GLU A 17 -9.55 -36.89 0.30
N PRO A 18 -8.25 -37.02 -0.05
CA PRO A 18 -7.26 -36.07 0.40
C PRO A 18 -7.71 -34.68 -0.06
N LYS A 19 -7.99 -33.80 0.90
CA LYS A 19 -8.33 -32.39 0.59
C LYS A 19 -7.15 -31.82 -0.21
N PRO A 20 -7.35 -31.34 -1.44
CA PRO A 20 -6.27 -30.67 -2.16
C PRO A 20 -5.82 -29.44 -1.35
N ASP A 21 -4.51 -29.30 -1.20
CA ASP A 21 -3.73 -28.05 -1.15
C ASP A 21 -4.42 -26.77 -0.61
N GLN A 22 -4.91 -26.78 0.65
CA GLN A 22 -5.34 -25.53 1.31
C GLN A 22 -4.24 -24.45 1.29
N ASN A 23 -2.96 -24.86 1.23
CA ASN A 23 -1.83 -23.95 1.07
C ASN A 23 -1.81 -23.28 -0.33
N GLU A 24 -2.10 -23.99 -1.43
CA GLU A 24 -2.12 -23.38 -2.77
C GLU A 24 -3.24 -22.35 -2.92
N GLU A 25 -4.44 -22.63 -2.38
CA GLU A 25 -5.54 -21.65 -2.41
C GLU A 25 -5.18 -20.39 -1.61
N TYR A 26 -4.52 -20.55 -0.47
CA TYR A 26 -4.08 -19.44 0.36
C TYR A 26 -2.95 -18.66 -0.31
N VAL A 27 -1.98 -19.34 -0.90
CA VAL A 27 -0.93 -18.70 -1.71
C VAL A 27 -1.58 -17.91 -2.83
N LYS A 28 -2.50 -18.48 -3.60
CA LYS A 28 -3.23 -17.76 -4.66
C LYS A 28 -3.99 -16.55 -4.12
N ALA A 29 -4.69 -16.69 -3.00
CA ALA A 29 -5.44 -15.60 -2.38
C ALA A 29 -4.54 -14.46 -1.88
N ALA A 30 -3.35 -14.78 -1.35
CA ALA A 30 -2.37 -13.80 -0.89
C ALA A 30 -1.93 -12.83 -2.00
N TYR A 31 -1.92 -13.28 -3.26
CA TYR A 31 -1.55 -12.45 -4.41
C TYR A 31 -2.71 -11.64 -5.02
N SER A 32 -3.93 -11.72 -4.47
CA SER A 32 -4.99 -10.77 -4.83
C SER A 32 -4.57 -9.33 -4.46
N PRO A 33 -5.02 -8.30 -5.19
CA PRO A 33 -4.46 -6.95 -5.06
C PRO A 33 -4.80 -6.30 -3.71
N ASN A 34 -3.94 -5.37 -3.27
CA ASN A 34 -4.19 -4.53 -2.09
C ASN A 34 -4.86 -3.19 -2.42
N CYS A 35 -4.84 -2.80 -3.69
CA CYS A 35 -5.55 -1.63 -4.19
C CYS A 35 -6.59 -2.05 -5.24
N TYR A 36 -7.81 -1.57 -5.10
CA TYR A 36 -8.87 -1.74 -6.10
C TYR A 36 -9.18 -0.38 -6.72
N MET A 37 -9.01 -0.29 -8.05
CA MET A 37 -9.44 0.87 -8.82
C MET A 37 -10.93 0.71 -9.15
N ILE A 38 -11.75 1.67 -8.73
CA ILE A 38 -13.20 1.64 -8.93
C ILE A 38 -13.60 2.88 -9.72
N ARG A 39 -14.46 2.74 -10.73
CA ARG A 39 -15.05 3.91 -11.40
C ARG A 39 -16.02 4.62 -10.46
N PRO A 40 -16.12 5.96 -10.49
CA PRO A 40 -17.14 6.67 -9.74
C PRO A 40 -18.54 6.13 -10.04
N GLY A 41 -19.33 5.89 -8.99
CA GLY A 41 -20.68 5.35 -9.04
C GLY A 41 -20.76 3.84 -9.24
N ALA A 42 -19.62 3.14 -9.26
CA ALA A 42 -19.56 1.69 -9.41
C ALA A 42 -19.30 0.98 -8.07
N SER A 43 -19.40 -0.35 -8.12
CA SER A 43 -19.12 -1.26 -7.01
C SER A 43 -18.09 -2.31 -7.42
N VAL A 44 -17.41 -2.87 -6.43
CA VAL A 44 -16.47 -3.99 -6.61
C VAL A 44 -16.68 -5.02 -5.50
N ASP A 45 -16.48 -6.28 -5.87
CA ASP A 45 -16.44 -7.40 -4.93
C ASP A 45 -14.98 -7.75 -4.63
N ILE A 46 -14.60 -7.71 -3.35
CA ILE A 46 -13.24 -7.98 -2.87
C ILE A 46 -13.28 -9.30 -2.09
N PRO A 47 -12.65 -10.39 -2.58
CA PRO A 47 -12.58 -11.65 -1.83
C PRO A 47 -11.86 -11.47 -0.49
N VAL A 48 -12.51 -11.90 0.61
CA VAL A 48 -11.92 -11.74 1.96
C VAL A 48 -10.87 -12.81 2.28
N LYS A 49 -10.81 -13.89 1.48
CA LYS A 49 -9.87 -15.02 1.65
C LYS A 49 -8.42 -14.56 1.83
N LYS A 50 -8.00 -13.45 1.22
CA LYS A 50 -6.66 -12.89 1.41
C LYS A 50 -6.34 -12.65 2.89
N ALA A 51 -7.26 -12.10 3.67
CA ALA A 51 -7.01 -11.85 5.09
C ALA A 51 -6.71 -13.15 5.85
N TYR A 52 -7.54 -14.18 5.66
CA TYR A 52 -7.33 -15.51 6.26
C TYR A 52 -6.00 -16.13 5.79
N ALA A 53 -5.73 -16.07 4.49
CA ALA A 53 -4.50 -16.60 3.90
C ALA A 53 -3.25 -15.91 4.46
N MET A 54 -3.24 -14.58 4.59
CA MET A 54 -2.08 -13.86 5.14
C MET A 54 -1.80 -14.25 6.58
N TRP A 55 -2.85 -14.44 7.39
CA TRP A 55 -2.72 -14.85 8.79
C TRP A 55 -2.30 -16.32 8.96
N ALA A 56 -2.66 -17.18 8.02
CA ALA A 56 -2.18 -18.56 7.98
C ALA A 56 -0.73 -18.66 7.46
N LEU A 57 -0.40 -18.00 6.36
CA LEU A 57 0.91 -18.10 5.69
C LEU A 57 2.04 -17.39 6.46
N TYR A 58 1.71 -16.34 7.22
CA TYR A 58 2.66 -15.55 8.00
C TYR A 58 2.37 -15.62 9.51
N ALA A 59 1.82 -16.75 9.97
CA ALA A 59 1.38 -16.95 11.35
C ALA A 59 2.47 -16.61 12.38
N ASP A 60 3.73 -17.01 12.14
CA ASP A 60 4.87 -16.70 13.01
C ASP A 60 5.12 -15.20 13.19
N LEU A 61 4.87 -14.40 12.16
CA LEU A 61 5.03 -12.94 12.21
C LEU A 61 3.76 -12.24 12.71
N LEU A 62 2.61 -12.91 12.65
CA LEU A 62 1.30 -12.37 13.01
C LEU A 62 0.79 -12.89 14.37
N GLY A 63 1.63 -13.63 15.11
CA GLY A 63 1.32 -14.04 16.48
C GLY A 63 0.50 -15.33 16.60
N ASN A 64 0.49 -16.18 15.57
CA ASN A 64 -0.09 -17.53 15.59
C ASN A 64 -1.57 -17.57 16.04
N VAL A 65 -2.37 -16.63 15.53
CA VAL A 65 -3.81 -16.56 15.81
C VAL A 65 -4.58 -17.42 14.81
N GLU A 66 -5.38 -18.36 15.32
CA GLU A 66 -6.27 -19.20 14.50
C GLU A 66 -7.51 -18.41 14.07
N LEU A 67 -7.72 -18.26 12.75
CA LEU A 67 -8.85 -17.50 12.19
C LEU A 67 -9.93 -18.39 11.56
N ALA A 68 -9.72 -19.70 11.40
CA ALA A 68 -10.67 -20.58 10.75
C ALA A 68 -12.05 -20.51 11.41
N GLY A 69 -13.09 -20.38 10.58
CA GLY A 69 -14.48 -20.28 11.03
C GLY A 69 -14.88 -18.96 11.68
N GLN A 70 -13.95 -18.04 11.93
CA GLN A 70 -14.28 -16.72 12.44
C GLN A 70 -14.88 -15.84 11.34
N LYS A 71 -15.91 -15.04 11.69
CA LYS A 71 -16.61 -14.18 10.74
C LYS A 71 -15.79 -12.95 10.36
N ALA A 72 -15.96 -12.53 9.11
CA ALA A 72 -15.35 -11.33 8.56
C ALA A 72 -16.33 -10.15 8.68
N GLU A 73 -15.85 -9.01 9.13
CA GLU A 73 -16.66 -7.82 9.36
C GLU A 73 -15.97 -6.61 8.71
N PRO A 74 -16.39 -6.24 7.48
CA PRO A 74 -15.75 -5.14 6.76
C PRO A 74 -16.16 -3.79 7.34
N GLU A 75 -15.24 -2.82 7.35
CA GLU A 75 -15.50 -1.47 7.82
C GLU A 75 -14.73 -0.41 7.05
N LEU A 76 -15.33 0.77 6.86
CA LEU A 76 -14.63 1.93 6.34
C LEU A 76 -13.76 2.54 7.46
N LEU A 77 -12.44 2.54 7.26
CA LEU A 77 -11.50 3.16 8.20
C LEU A 77 -11.37 4.66 7.96
N TRP A 78 -11.20 5.05 6.70
CA TRP A 78 -11.23 6.45 6.31
C TRP A 78 -11.53 6.62 4.81
N GLN A 79 -12.06 7.79 4.45
CA GLN A 79 -12.20 8.28 3.06
C GLN A 79 -11.72 9.73 2.96
N ASP A 80 -11.16 10.15 1.83
CA ASP A 80 -10.65 11.53 1.64
C ASP A 80 -11.68 12.51 1.06
N ALA A 81 -12.89 12.03 0.78
CA ALA A 81 -14.06 12.83 0.44
C ALA A 81 -15.28 12.29 1.21
N PRO A 82 -16.04 13.12 1.94
CA PRO A 82 -17.22 12.66 2.68
C PRO A 82 -18.25 12.02 1.75
N GLY A 83 -18.71 10.81 2.09
CA GLY A 83 -19.66 10.05 1.26
C GLY A 83 -19.09 9.56 -0.07
N LEU A 84 -17.76 9.42 -0.20
CA LEU A 84 -17.12 8.75 -1.33
C LEU A 84 -17.56 7.28 -1.39
N ILE A 85 -17.50 6.59 -0.25
CA ILE A 85 -17.96 5.21 -0.11
C ILE A 85 -19.41 5.24 0.39
N THR A 86 -20.31 4.63 -0.36
CA THR A 86 -21.76 4.61 -0.07
C THR A 86 -22.20 3.32 0.58
N ASN A 87 -21.45 2.23 0.40
CA ASN A 87 -21.72 0.95 1.03
C ASN A 87 -20.43 0.16 1.25
N VAL A 88 -20.33 -0.47 2.41
CA VAL A 88 -19.36 -1.53 2.74
C VAL A 88 -20.16 -2.68 3.32
N GLY A 89 -20.35 -3.75 2.54
CA GLY A 89 -21.15 -4.90 2.93
C GLY A 89 -20.39 -6.21 2.76
N LEU A 90 -21.00 -7.31 3.20
CA LEU A 90 -20.46 -8.65 3.04
C LEU A 90 -21.50 -9.54 2.34
N ILE A 91 -21.08 -10.18 1.25
CA ILE A 91 -21.79 -11.30 0.64
C ILE A 91 -21.18 -12.57 1.22
N GLU A 92 -22.00 -13.33 1.96
CA GLU A 92 -21.59 -14.59 2.58
C GLU A 92 -21.24 -15.64 1.52
N GLY A 93 -20.23 -16.45 1.82
CA GLY A 93 -19.87 -17.63 1.04
C GLY A 93 -20.30 -18.93 1.73
N ASN A 94 -19.82 -20.07 1.21
CA ASN A 94 -20.05 -21.38 1.84
C ASN A 94 -19.34 -21.50 3.22
N SER A 95 -18.31 -20.69 3.43
CA SER A 95 -17.59 -20.51 4.69
C SER A 95 -17.17 -19.03 4.84
N PRO A 96 -16.84 -18.56 6.05
CA PRO A 96 -16.45 -17.15 6.27
C PRO A 96 -15.31 -16.66 5.39
N GLU A 97 -14.30 -17.50 5.14
CA GLU A 97 -13.15 -17.16 4.27
C GLU A 97 -13.49 -17.07 2.78
N THR A 98 -14.64 -17.62 2.35
CA THR A 98 -15.09 -17.56 0.95
C THR A 98 -16.04 -16.39 0.67
N ALA A 99 -16.33 -15.57 1.69
CA ALA A 99 -17.14 -14.38 1.54
C ALA A 99 -16.47 -13.32 0.62
N LYS A 100 -17.28 -12.38 0.14
CA LYS A 100 -16.81 -11.23 -0.64
C LYS A 100 -17.30 -9.95 0.01
N MET A 101 -16.40 -9.01 0.22
CA MET A 101 -16.72 -7.66 0.65
C MET A 101 -17.19 -6.85 -0.56
N VAL A 102 -18.37 -6.26 -0.48
CA VAL A 102 -18.91 -5.36 -1.51
C VAL A 102 -18.61 -3.93 -1.10
N VAL A 103 -17.89 -3.21 -1.95
CA VAL A 103 -17.62 -1.78 -1.76
C VAL A 103 -18.27 -1.01 -2.89
N SER A 104 -19.17 -0.07 -2.56
CA SER A 104 -19.86 0.79 -3.53
C SER A 104 -19.46 2.24 -3.34
N THR A 105 -19.40 2.98 -4.43
CA THR A 105 -18.92 4.38 -4.45
C THR A 105 -20.01 5.34 -4.92
N SER A 106 -19.93 6.61 -4.51
CA SER A 106 -20.66 7.70 -5.14
C SER A 106 -19.99 8.13 -6.45
N ASP A 107 -20.54 9.13 -7.13
CA ASP A 107 -20.00 9.70 -8.38
C ASP A 107 -18.72 10.56 -8.20
N LYS A 108 -18.18 10.60 -6.97
CA LYS A 108 -16.96 11.32 -6.61
C LYS A 108 -15.70 10.54 -7.01
N VAL A 109 -14.58 11.25 -7.08
CA VAL A 109 -13.23 10.66 -7.16
C VAL A 109 -12.52 10.85 -5.83
N GLY A 110 -11.64 9.93 -5.47
CA GLY A 110 -10.95 9.98 -4.19
C GLY A 110 -10.37 8.64 -3.78
N ASN A 111 -10.06 8.55 -2.49
CA ASN A 111 -9.43 7.40 -1.87
C ASN A 111 -10.15 7.02 -0.59
N ALA A 112 -10.16 5.73 -0.30
CA ALA A 112 -10.59 5.20 0.96
C ALA A 112 -9.72 4.01 1.38
N VAL A 113 -9.73 3.70 2.67
CA VAL A 113 -9.19 2.44 3.19
C VAL A 113 -10.31 1.69 3.88
N ILE A 114 -10.52 0.45 3.45
CA ILE A 114 -11.50 -0.47 4.03
C ILE A 114 -10.75 -1.54 4.81
N GLY A 115 -11.06 -1.66 6.10
CA GLY A 115 -10.56 -2.69 6.99
C GLY A 115 -11.47 -3.92 7.02
N LEU A 116 -10.91 -5.06 7.39
CA LEU A 116 -11.67 -6.27 7.67
C LEU A 116 -11.33 -6.77 9.06
N ARG A 117 -12.31 -6.71 9.97
CA ARG A 117 -12.20 -7.30 11.28
C ARG A 117 -12.49 -8.79 11.21
N ILE A 118 -11.68 -9.59 11.89
CA ILE A 118 -11.93 -11.02 12.15
C ILE A 118 -11.53 -11.27 13.59
N GLY A 119 -12.49 -11.73 14.40
CA GLY A 119 -12.29 -11.90 15.85
C GLY A 119 -12.12 -10.57 16.60
N GLY A 120 -12.82 -9.52 16.17
CA GLY A 120 -12.82 -8.21 16.83
C GLY A 120 -11.63 -7.29 16.49
N GLU A 121 -10.60 -7.78 15.82
CA GLU A 121 -9.43 -6.98 15.41
C GLU A 121 -9.32 -6.90 13.89
N ILE A 122 -8.77 -5.79 13.38
CA ILE A 122 -8.42 -5.67 11.95
C ILE A 122 -7.37 -6.71 11.60
N ARG A 123 -7.65 -7.54 10.60
CA ARG A 123 -6.72 -8.57 10.10
C ARG A 123 -6.21 -8.27 8.70
N TRP A 124 -6.88 -7.41 7.95
CA TRP A 124 -6.34 -6.88 6.69
C TRP A 124 -7.08 -5.59 6.33
N SER A 125 -6.52 -4.84 5.39
CA SER A 125 -7.15 -3.64 4.84
C SER A 125 -6.74 -3.46 3.39
N TRP A 126 -7.60 -2.79 2.63
CA TRP A 126 -7.43 -2.51 1.22
C TRP A 126 -7.55 -1.02 0.95
N HIS A 127 -6.73 -0.54 0.03
CA HIS A 127 -6.90 0.78 -0.56
C HIS A 127 -7.95 0.70 -1.67
N VAL A 128 -8.93 1.59 -1.62
CA VAL A 128 -9.91 1.80 -2.68
C VAL A 128 -9.59 3.13 -3.36
N TRP A 129 -9.22 3.07 -4.63
CA TRP A 129 -8.93 4.25 -5.44
C TRP A 129 -10.08 4.49 -6.42
N VAL A 130 -10.94 5.46 -6.09
CA VAL A 130 -12.09 5.82 -6.91
C VAL A 130 -11.63 6.81 -7.98
N THR A 131 -11.52 6.35 -9.22
CA THR A 131 -10.91 7.12 -10.29
C THR A 131 -11.50 6.78 -11.66
N ARG A 132 -11.50 7.78 -12.55
CA ARG A 132 -11.85 7.58 -13.96
C ARG A 132 -10.70 6.98 -14.76
N TYR A 133 -9.47 7.15 -14.28
CA TYR A 133 -8.26 6.64 -14.92
C TYR A 133 -8.33 5.12 -15.03
N ASN A 134 -8.13 4.60 -16.24
CA ASN A 134 -8.08 3.17 -16.49
C ASN A 134 -6.85 2.86 -17.36
N PRO A 135 -5.76 2.37 -16.76
CA PRO A 135 -4.54 2.05 -17.49
C PRO A 135 -4.48 0.62 -18.03
N VAL A 136 -5.53 -0.18 -17.83
CA VAL A 136 -5.59 -1.59 -18.27
C VAL A 136 -6.37 -1.75 -19.58
N SER A 137 -7.15 -0.75 -20.01
CA SER A 137 -7.87 -0.82 -21.28
C SER A 137 -6.94 -0.76 -22.49
N GLU A 138 -7.31 -1.43 -23.59
CA GLU A 138 -6.56 -1.45 -24.87
C GLU A 138 -6.18 -0.03 -25.34
N GLN A 139 -7.04 0.94 -25.06
CA GLN A 139 -6.73 2.36 -25.09
C GLN A 139 -6.87 2.93 -23.68
N VAL A 140 -5.77 3.44 -23.11
CA VAL A 140 -5.79 4.09 -21.80
C VAL A 140 -6.85 5.18 -21.78
N SER A 141 -7.75 5.12 -20.81
CA SER A 141 -8.84 6.10 -20.67
C SER A 141 -8.56 7.05 -19.51
N TYR A 142 -8.86 8.34 -19.70
CA TYR A 142 -8.69 9.40 -18.70
C TYR A 142 -7.25 9.52 -18.15
N GLY A 143 -6.25 9.22 -18.99
CA GLY A 143 -4.84 9.30 -18.66
C GLY A 143 -3.93 8.73 -19.75
N LYS A 144 -2.67 8.47 -19.39
CA LYS A 144 -1.63 7.89 -20.24
C LYS A 144 -0.85 6.80 -19.50
N THR A 145 -0.03 6.06 -20.23
CA THR A 145 1.03 5.21 -19.67
C THR A 145 2.32 5.50 -20.40
N TYR A 146 3.45 5.32 -19.72
CA TYR A 146 4.76 5.73 -20.21
C TYR A 146 5.73 4.55 -20.30
N PRO A 147 6.11 4.09 -21.51
CA PRO A 147 7.16 3.08 -21.63
C PRO A 147 8.50 3.65 -21.18
N TRP A 148 9.28 2.84 -20.48
CA TRP A 148 10.58 3.23 -19.94
C TRP A 148 11.59 2.11 -20.10
N ASP A 149 12.70 2.45 -20.73
CA ASP A 149 13.87 1.62 -20.92
C ASP A 149 14.93 2.07 -19.90
N ASN A 150 15.18 1.23 -18.88
CA ASN A 150 16.11 1.60 -17.80
C ASN A 150 17.56 1.23 -18.10
N ASN A 151 17.84 0.49 -19.18
CA ASN A 151 19.18 0.04 -19.54
C ASN A 151 19.72 0.71 -20.83
N GLY A 152 18.85 1.34 -21.63
CA GLY A 152 19.17 2.06 -22.86
C GLY A 152 19.35 1.16 -24.09
N ASP A 153 18.82 -0.05 -24.09
CA ASP A 153 18.92 -1.01 -25.21
C ASP A 153 17.88 -0.80 -26.33
N GLY A 154 16.97 0.16 -26.16
CA GLY A 154 15.90 0.48 -27.10
C GLY A 154 14.61 -0.32 -26.89
N VAL A 155 14.55 -1.20 -25.88
CA VAL A 155 13.37 -1.97 -25.50
C VAL A 155 12.84 -1.47 -24.18
N ALA A 156 11.53 -1.20 -24.12
CA ALA A 156 10.90 -0.78 -22.88
C ALA A 156 10.90 -1.93 -21.85
N ASP A 157 11.50 -1.68 -20.70
CA ASP A 157 11.55 -2.60 -19.56
C ASP A 157 10.35 -2.47 -18.64
N TYR A 158 9.74 -1.28 -18.66
CA TYR A 158 8.63 -0.90 -17.81
C TYR A 158 7.59 -0.11 -18.59
N ILE A 159 6.35 -0.19 -18.12
CA ILE A 159 5.28 0.73 -18.46
C ILE A 159 4.82 1.38 -17.17
N PHE A 160 5.04 2.69 -17.02
CA PHE A 160 4.60 3.48 -15.88
C PHE A 160 3.16 3.94 -16.01
N MET A 161 2.45 4.00 -14.88
CA MET A 161 1.26 4.85 -14.77
C MET A 161 1.65 6.33 -14.91
N ASP A 162 0.76 7.16 -15.44
CA ASP A 162 0.97 8.62 -15.57
C ASP A 162 1.00 9.39 -14.24
N ARG A 163 0.55 8.78 -13.15
CA ARG A 163 0.38 9.46 -11.85
C ARG A 163 0.75 8.57 -10.67
N ASN A 164 0.94 9.20 -9.52
CA ASN A 164 1.18 8.50 -8.27
C ASN A 164 -0.08 7.74 -7.82
N LEU A 165 0.11 6.65 -7.10
CA LEU A 165 -0.97 5.83 -6.56
C LEU A 165 -1.87 6.69 -5.65
N GLY A 166 -3.17 6.67 -5.93
CA GLY A 166 -4.18 7.47 -5.23
C GLY A 166 -4.31 8.92 -5.69
N ALA A 167 -3.56 9.37 -6.71
CA ALA A 167 -3.75 10.71 -7.28
C ALA A 167 -5.12 10.82 -7.99
N VAL A 168 -5.79 11.97 -7.90
CA VAL A 168 -7.10 12.16 -8.53
C VAL A 168 -7.04 12.92 -9.85
N ASN A 169 -5.86 13.43 -10.23
CA ASN A 169 -5.54 13.93 -11.58
C ASN A 169 -4.12 13.49 -12.00
N ASP A 170 -3.76 13.70 -13.27
CA ASP A 170 -2.47 13.30 -13.87
C ASP A 170 -1.37 14.36 -13.74
N GLY A 171 -1.67 15.49 -13.10
CA GLY A 171 -0.74 16.59 -12.95
C GLY A 171 -0.42 17.37 -14.23
N TRP A 172 -1.08 17.11 -15.37
CA TRP A 172 -0.97 17.98 -16.57
C TRP A 172 -1.41 19.42 -16.29
N VAL A 173 -2.21 19.59 -15.24
CA VAL A 173 -2.77 20.86 -14.77
C VAL A 173 -1.93 21.46 -13.63
N ILE A 174 -0.77 20.87 -13.28
CA ILE A 174 0.11 21.41 -12.22
C ILE A 174 0.48 22.86 -12.52
N GLY A 175 0.21 23.73 -11.55
CA GLY A 175 0.49 25.17 -11.66
C GLY A 175 -0.71 26.04 -12.06
N ASN A 176 -1.84 25.45 -12.49
CA ASN A 176 -3.07 26.23 -12.70
C ASN A 176 -3.69 26.66 -11.37
N SER A 177 -3.64 25.80 -10.35
CA SER A 177 -3.98 26.14 -8.97
C SER A 177 -3.22 25.26 -7.97
N SER A 178 -3.05 25.70 -6.73
CA SER A 178 -2.44 24.87 -5.68
C SER A 178 -3.27 23.63 -5.37
N ALA A 179 -4.59 23.71 -5.49
CA ALA A 179 -5.50 22.58 -5.27
C ALA A 179 -5.30 21.48 -6.32
N ASP A 180 -5.19 21.85 -7.59
CA ASP A 180 -4.93 20.89 -8.67
C ASP A 180 -3.58 20.20 -8.51
N SER A 181 -2.56 20.94 -8.09
CA SER A 181 -1.23 20.37 -7.86
C SER A 181 -1.21 19.39 -6.68
N LEU A 182 -1.94 19.67 -5.59
CA LEU A 182 -2.08 18.74 -4.47
C LEU A 182 -2.85 17.48 -4.87
N ALA A 183 -3.88 17.62 -5.71
CA ALA A 183 -4.65 16.50 -6.25
C ALA A 183 -3.81 15.53 -7.11
N ALA A 184 -2.67 15.99 -7.64
CA ALA A 184 -1.72 15.17 -8.40
C ALA A 184 -0.80 14.33 -7.49
N CYS A 185 -0.57 14.73 -6.24
CA CYS A 185 0.46 14.16 -5.37
C CYS A 185 0.26 12.68 -5.04
N GLY A 186 -0.99 12.23 -4.97
CA GLY A 186 -1.36 10.89 -4.53
C GLY A 186 -1.19 10.68 -3.02
N LEU A 187 -1.09 9.43 -2.61
CA LEU A 187 -0.95 9.02 -1.22
C LEU A 187 0.50 8.67 -0.87
N MET A 188 0.79 8.63 0.43
CA MET A 188 2.09 8.29 0.98
C MET A 188 2.08 6.87 1.54
N TYR A 189 3.16 6.13 1.32
CA TYR A 189 3.32 4.76 1.79
C TYR A 189 4.64 4.64 2.53
N GLN A 190 4.65 3.93 3.66
CA GLN A 190 5.91 3.46 4.24
C GLN A 190 6.39 2.26 3.44
N TRP A 191 7.69 2.18 3.19
CA TRP A 191 8.25 1.15 2.33
C TRP A 191 7.87 -0.25 2.84
N GLY A 192 7.35 -1.11 1.97
CA GLY A 192 6.92 -2.46 2.30
C GLY A 192 5.51 -2.59 2.88
N ARG A 193 4.80 -1.49 3.15
CA ARG A 193 3.40 -1.53 3.59
C ARG A 193 2.43 -1.41 2.43
N LYS A 194 1.24 -2.00 2.58
CA LYS A 194 0.14 -1.85 1.63
C LYS A 194 -0.75 -0.63 1.93
N ASP A 195 -0.68 -0.10 3.15
CA ASP A 195 -1.63 0.87 3.67
C ASP A 195 -1.18 2.31 3.38
N PRO A 196 -2.02 3.11 2.72
CA PRO A 196 -1.69 4.50 2.42
C PRO A 196 -1.99 5.45 3.57
N PHE A 197 -1.30 6.60 3.52
CA PHE A 197 -1.54 7.78 4.34
C PHE A 197 -1.86 9.00 3.47
N PRO A 198 -2.75 9.90 3.91
CA PRO A 198 -2.98 11.16 3.20
C PRO A 198 -1.70 12.00 3.13
N GLY A 199 -1.51 12.71 2.02
CA GLY A 199 -0.45 13.70 1.84
C GLY A 199 -0.76 15.03 2.53
N ASP A 200 -0.03 16.08 2.17
CA ASP A 200 -0.17 17.40 2.78
C ASP A 200 -1.53 18.06 2.46
N HIS A 201 -2.07 18.81 3.42
CA HIS A 201 -3.28 19.61 3.18
C HIS A 201 -2.99 20.80 2.24
N LYS A 202 -1.77 21.33 2.30
CA LYS A 202 -1.30 22.44 1.47
C LYS A 202 0.19 22.29 1.15
N PHE A 203 0.65 22.95 0.09
CA PHE A 203 2.08 22.99 -0.19
C PHE A 203 2.83 23.89 0.81
N ARG A 204 3.99 23.42 1.24
CA ARG A 204 4.91 24.14 2.14
C ARG A 204 5.86 25.04 1.37
N GLY A 205 6.37 24.57 0.22
CA GLY A 205 7.27 25.33 -0.66
C GLY A 205 8.72 25.49 -0.15
N ASP A 206 9.06 24.87 0.98
CA ASP A 206 10.41 24.88 1.55
C ASP A 206 10.80 23.53 2.18
N ASN A 207 12.00 23.46 2.76
CA ASN A 207 12.55 22.29 3.45
C ASN A 207 12.61 22.45 4.98
N SER A 208 11.79 23.35 5.53
CA SER A 208 11.67 23.50 6.99
C SER A 208 10.97 22.29 7.61
N THR A 209 11.32 21.96 8.86
CA THR A 209 10.61 20.94 9.64
C THR A 209 9.77 21.65 10.68
N ASP A 210 8.46 21.44 10.64
CA ASP A 210 7.54 21.88 11.70
C ASP A 210 7.00 20.62 12.40
N TYR A 211 7.51 20.38 13.61
CA TYR A 211 7.26 19.17 14.39
C TYR A 211 5.84 19.09 14.95
N ASP A 212 5.14 20.22 15.03
CA ASP A 212 3.77 20.30 15.55
C ASP A 212 2.72 20.23 14.43
N TYR A 213 3.16 20.24 13.16
CA TYR A 213 2.29 20.40 12.00
C TYR A 213 1.99 19.08 11.28
N PHE A 214 1.01 18.36 11.82
CA PHE A 214 0.43 17.11 11.31
C PHE A 214 -0.79 17.33 10.37
N ASP A 215 -0.80 18.43 9.62
CA ASP A 215 -1.94 18.86 8.79
C ASP A 215 -2.00 18.10 7.46
N SER A 216 -2.40 16.84 7.51
CA SER A 216 -2.69 16.09 6.28
C SER A 216 -4.00 16.50 5.65
N LYS A 217 -4.14 16.18 4.35
CA LYS A 217 -5.41 16.32 3.65
C LYS A 217 -6.52 15.66 4.49
N PRO A 218 -7.63 16.37 4.79
CA PRO A 218 -8.69 15.85 5.64
C PRO A 218 -9.21 14.49 5.17
N ILE A 219 -9.38 13.60 6.14
CA ILE A 219 -10.00 12.29 5.96
C ILE A 219 -11.19 12.17 6.91
N TYR A 220 -12.11 11.27 6.58
CA TYR A 220 -13.42 11.20 7.21
C TYR A 220 -13.80 9.76 7.53
N ASP A 221 -14.59 9.57 8.59
CA ASP A 221 -15.24 8.30 8.87
C ASP A 221 -16.46 8.06 7.94
N ALA A 222 -17.19 6.97 8.19
CA ALA A 222 -18.41 6.64 7.45
C ALA A 222 -19.56 7.63 7.65
N ALA A 223 -19.63 8.29 8.80
CA ALA A 223 -20.63 9.32 9.09
C ALA A 223 -20.27 10.68 8.48
N GLY A 224 -19.05 10.82 7.93
CA GLY A 224 -18.55 12.06 7.35
C GLY A 224 -17.93 13.00 8.40
N ASN A 225 -17.64 12.52 9.61
CA ASN A 225 -16.90 13.29 10.60
C ASN A 225 -15.42 13.34 10.22
N VAL A 226 -14.78 14.48 10.43
CA VAL A 226 -13.34 14.63 10.22
C VAL A 226 -12.59 13.75 11.23
N LEU A 227 -11.67 12.94 10.73
CA LEU A 227 -10.72 12.18 11.53
C LEU A 227 -9.45 13.01 11.68
N THR A 228 -9.14 13.42 12.91
CA THR A 228 -8.00 14.32 13.17
C THR A 228 -6.71 13.53 13.24
N GLU A 229 -5.67 14.03 12.58
CA GLU A 229 -4.32 13.47 12.71
C GLU A 229 -3.70 13.92 14.03
N GLY A 230 -2.88 13.05 14.62
CA GLY A 230 -2.09 13.39 15.79
C GLY A 230 -0.83 12.53 15.93
N SER A 231 -0.03 12.89 16.92
CA SER A 231 1.05 12.04 17.41
C SER A 231 0.49 10.87 18.24
N GLN A 232 1.32 10.24 19.06
CA GLN A 232 1.07 8.95 19.72
C GLN A 232 -0.28 8.79 20.43
N SER A 233 -0.76 9.81 21.16
CA SER A 233 -2.04 9.79 21.89
C SER A 233 -3.05 10.84 21.40
N GLY A 234 -2.72 11.54 20.31
CA GLY A 234 -3.57 12.57 19.73
C GLY A 234 -4.38 12.05 18.55
N GLY A 235 -5.47 12.74 18.23
CA GLY A 235 -6.23 12.50 17.01
C GLY A 235 -7.19 11.32 17.06
N THR A 236 -8.17 11.32 16.16
CA THR A 236 -9.11 10.22 15.92
C THR A 236 -8.81 9.45 14.63
N GLY A 237 -7.88 9.96 13.81
CA GLY A 237 -7.49 9.43 12.51
C GLY A 237 -6.10 8.82 12.50
N ILE A 238 -5.26 9.33 11.59
CA ILE A 238 -3.86 8.89 11.47
C ILE A 238 -3.10 9.22 12.76
N ARG A 239 -2.33 8.25 13.26
CA ARG A 239 -1.48 8.44 14.45
C ARG A 239 -0.07 8.01 14.19
N SER A 240 0.90 8.81 14.63
CA SER A 240 2.30 8.42 14.58
C SER A 240 2.72 7.72 15.86
N VAL A 241 3.17 6.47 15.76
CA VAL A 241 3.50 5.62 16.91
C VAL A 241 4.88 5.01 16.70
N LYS A 242 5.72 5.04 17.74
CA LYS A 242 7.00 4.33 17.70
C LYS A 242 6.78 2.83 17.61
N SER A 243 7.44 2.18 16.65
CA SER A 243 7.30 0.73 16.46
C SER A 243 7.79 -0.06 17.68
N GLY A 244 8.69 0.50 18.50
CA GLY A 244 9.17 -0.11 19.75
C GLY A 244 8.31 0.17 20.99
N TYR A 245 7.20 0.92 20.88
CA TYR A 245 6.40 1.25 22.07
C TYR A 245 5.66 0.05 22.68
N ASP A 246 5.24 -0.88 21.82
CA ASP A 246 4.59 -2.14 22.23
C ASP A 246 5.44 -3.32 21.76
N LEU A 247 6.26 -3.87 22.64
CA LEU A 247 7.17 -4.96 22.28
C LEU A 247 6.50 -6.35 22.35
N SER A 248 5.18 -6.42 22.61
CA SER A 248 4.44 -7.68 22.68
C SER A 248 4.09 -8.28 21.31
N THR A 249 4.22 -7.49 20.24
CA THR A 249 3.88 -7.90 18.88
C THR A 249 4.87 -7.35 17.85
N THR A 250 4.95 -8.00 16.69
CA THR A 250 5.90 -7.62 15.64
C THR A 250 5.52 -6.30 14.98
N GLY A 251 6.50 -5.56 14.43
CA GLY A 251 6.22 -4.37 13.61
C GLY A 251 5.34 -4.69 12.40
N PHE A 252 5.47 -5.90 11.85
CA PHE A 252 4.62 -6.41 10.80
C PHE A 252 3.16 -6.57 11.24
N ALA A 253 2.90 -7.22 12.37
CA ALA A 253 1.57 -7.39 12.92
C ALA A 253 0.90 -6.04 13.21
N LYS A 254 1.63 -5.08 13.77
CA LYS A 254 1.13 -3.71 13.95
C LYS A 254 0.74 -3.07 12.63
N SER A 255 1.58 -3.20 11.60
CA SER A 255 1.32 -2.60 10.29
C SER A 255 0.01 -3.11 9.66
N VAL A 256 -0.33 -4.38 9.92
CA VAL A 256 -1.54 -5.05 9.44
C VAL A 256 -2.76 -4.72 10.30
N MET A 257 -2.62 -4.79 11.63
CA MET A 257 -3.74 -4.60 12.57
C MET A 257 -4.08 -3.13 12.82
N LYS A 258 -3.13 -2.21 12.59
CA LYS A 258 -3.28 -0.77 12.82
C LYS A 258 -2.93 0.00 11.53
N PRO A 259 -3.71 -0.15 10.45
CA PRO A 259 -3.38 0.44 9.14
C PRO A 259 -3.30 1.98 9.15
N MET A 260 -3.99 2.63 10.09
CA MET A 260 -3.94 4.09 10.29
C MET A 260 -2.79 4.58 11.18
N GLU A 261 -1.96 3.68 11.72
CA GLU A 261 -0.78 4.05 12.49
C GLU A 261 0.44 4.17 11.58
N PHE A 262 1.03 5.35 11.56
CA PHE A 262 2.31 5.62 10.91
C PHE A 262 3.43 5.18 11.85
N LEU A 263 4.13 4.10 11.49
CA LEU A 263 5.05 3.43 12.40
C LEU A 263 6.45 4.04 12.32
N LEU A 264 6.89 4.69 13.40
CA LEU A 264 8.21 5.29 13.49
C LEU A 264 9.21 4.23 13.98
N GLY A 265 10.07 3.73 13.08
CA GLY A 265 11.15 2.82 13.46
C GLY A 265 12.11 3.46 14.46
N GLU A 266 12.62 2.68 15.41
CA GLU A 266 13.57 3.14 16.43
C GLU A 266 14.88 3.66 15.80
N SER A 267 15.53 4.59 16.50
CA SER A 267 16.62 5.42 15.98
C SER A 267 17.87 4.65 15.49
N SER A 268 18.06 3.40 15.91
CA SER A 268 19.22 2.58 15.54
C SER A 268 19.08 1.88 14.19
N PHE A 269 17.86 1.64 13.72
CA PHE A 269 17.61 0.95 12.45
C PHE A 269 16.65 1.67 11.52
N ASN A 270 15.85 2.62 12.01
CA ASN A 270 14.93 3.44 11.23
C ASN A 270 13.93 2.65 10.33
N ASP A 271 13.64 1.42 10.72
CA ASP A 271 12.83 0.44 9.98
C ASP A 271 11.62 0.07 10.81
N TRP A 272 10.41 0.38 10.34
CA TRP A 272 9.19 0.08 11.07
C TRP A 272 8.94 -1.43 11.26
N PHE A 273 9.53 -2.26 10.40
CA PHE A 273 9.33 -3.72 10.43
C PHE A 273 10.08 -4.39 11.58
N ARG A 274 11.23 -3.81 11.97
CA ARG A 274 12.08 -4.40 13.01
C ARG A 274 11.47 -4.23 14.39
N GLY A 275 11.70 -5.24 15.21
CA GLY A 275 11.36 -5.27 16.63
C GLY A 275 12.57 -5.70 17.47
N ASP A 276 12.61 -5.21 18.70
CA ASP A 276 13.58 -5.59 19.73
C ASP A 276 12.96 -6.56 20.74
N GLU A 277 13.77 -7.07 21.67
CA GLU A 277 13.34 -8.01 22.72
C GLU A 277 12.08 -7.50 23.47
N PRO A 278 11.11 -8.37 23.80
CA PRO A 278 11.17 -9.84 23.73
C PRO A 278 10.75 -10.46 22.38
N VAL A 279 10.29 -9.67 21.41
CA VAL A 279 9.83 -10.15 20.10
C VAL A 279 10.76 -9.62 19.00
N VAL A 280 11.88 -10.31 18.81
CA VAL A 280 12.91 -9.89 17.84
C VAL A 280 12.48 -10.21 16.42
N VAL A 281 12.32 -9.17 15.61
CA VAL A 281 12.07 -9.29 14.16
C VAL A 281 13.16 -8.59 13.39
N ARG A 282 13.80 -9.32 12.47
CA ARG A 282 14.87 -8.81 11.61
C ARG A 282 14.28 -8.11 10.38
N LYS A 283 15.10 -7.33 9.67
CA LYS A 283 14.65 -6.63 8.45
C LYS A 283 14.06 -7.62 7.43
N CYS A 284 13.06 -7.16 6.68
CA CYS A 284 12.53 -7.86 5.52
C CYS A 284 12.73 -7.00 4.28
N ASP A 285 13.62 -7.42 3.39
CA ASP A 285 13.96 -6.69 2.16
C ASP A 285 13.10 -7.11 0.96
N THR A 286 12.15 -8.02 1.19
CA THR A 286 11.31 -8.63 0.16
C THR A 286 9.84 -8.25 0.28
N LEU A 287 9.50 -7.19 1.02
CA LEU A 287 8.11 -6.81 1.24
C LEU A 287 7.40 -6.40 -0.04
N TRP A 288 7.99 -5.56 -0.91
CA TRP A 288 7.37 -5.20 -2.20
C TRP A 288 7.99 -5.93 -3.41
N CYS A 289 9.24 -6.37 -3.29
CA CYS A 289 9.98 -7.04 -4.35
C CYS A 289 10.55 -8.37 -3.83
N GLY A 290 10.00 -9.49 -4.29
CA GLY A 290 10.46 -10.83 -3.92
C GLY A 290 11.90 -11.11 -4.36
N ALA A 291 12.45 -12.23 -3.86
CA ALA A 291 13.83 -12.64 -4.15
C ALA A 291 14.12 -12.76 -5.67
N ASN A 292 13.12 -13.18 -6.45
CA ASN A 292 13.22 -13.35 -7.90
C ASN A 292 12.79 -12.09 -8.68
N ARG A 293 12.81 -10.90 -8.06
CA ARG A 293 12.29 -9.66 -8.66
C ARG A 293 10.85 -9.82 -9.15
N ALA A 294 9.98 -10.28 -8.23
CA ALA A 294 8.56 -10.47 -8.49
C ALA A 294 7.73 -9.66 -7.50
N LYS A 295 6.54 -9.21 -7.93
CA LYS A 295 5.51 -8.64 -7.03
C LYS A 295 5.25 -9.61 -5.88
N THR A 296 4.91 -9.09 -4.72
CA THR A 296 4.61 -9.86 -3.50
C THR A 296 3.19 -9.57 -2.99
N PRO A 297 2.71 -10.33 -1.98
CA PRO A 297 1.42 -10.06 -1.34
C PRO A 297 1.24 -8.68 -0.69
N PHE A 298 2.32 -7.93 -0.43
CA PHE A 298 2.29 -6.63 0.27
C PHE A 298 2.39 -5.43 -0.66
N ASP A 299 2.61 -5.67 -1.96
CA ASP A 299 2.67 -4.61 -2.95
C ASP A 299 1.33 -3.82 -2.96
N PRO A 300 1.36 -2.48 -2.81
CA PRO A 300 0.17 -1.65 -2.71
C PRO A 300 -0.51 -1.40 -4.06
N CYS A 301 0.16 -1.68 -5.18
CA CYS A 301 -0.37 -1.35 -6.50
C CYS A 301 -1.56 -2.23 -6.89
N PRO A 302 -2.47 -1.69 -7.73
CA PRO A 302 -3.65 -2.40 -8.18
C PRO A 302 -3.31 -3.62 -9.05
N GLU A 303 -4.34 -4.42 -9.35
CA GLU A 303 -4.19 -5.61 -10.19
C GLU A 303 -3.47 -5.32 -11.51
N GLY A 304 -2.49 -6.16 -11.86
CA GLY A 304 -1.67 -6.00 -13.06
C GLY A 304 -0.55 -4.96 -12.98
N TRP A 305 -0.42 -4.27 -11.84
CA TRP A 305 0.61 -3.25 -11.58
C TRP A 305 1.41 -3.58 -10.32
N GLN A 306 2.60 -3.03 -10.18
CA GLN A 306 3.49 -3.26 -9.04
C GLN A 306 4.36 -2.03 -8.73
N VAL A 307 4.98 -2.00 -7.56
CA VAL A 307 6.03 -1.02 -7.24
C VAL A 307 7.26 -1.33 -8.11
N PRO A 308 7.85 -0.33 -8.78
CA PRO A 308 9.02 -0.58 -9.62
C PRO A 308 10.25 -0.97 -8.80
N TYR A 309 11.02 -1.93 -9.29
CA TYR A 309 12.29 -2.36 -8.72
C TYR A 309 13.40 -2.31 -9.79
N ASP A 310 14.61 -2.73 -9.48
CA ASP A 310 15.74 -2.82 -10.39
C ASP A 310 15.57 -4.00 -11.36
N LYS A 311 15.91 -3.78 -12.62
CA LYS A 311 15.89 -4.78 -13.71
C LYS A 311 17.08 -4.55 -14.61
N ASN A 312 17.57 -5.62 -15.25
CA ASN A 312 18.73 -5.60 -16.14
C ASN A 312 20.00 -5.03 -15.49
N GLY A 313 20.17 -5.22 -14.17
CA GLY A 313 21.31 -4.70 -13.42
C GLY A 313 21.35 -3.17 -13.29
N LYS A 314 20.23 -2.49 -13.58
CA LYS A 314 20.08 -1.04 -13.46
C LYS A 314 18.94 -0.70 -12.52
N LEU A 315 19.10 0.39 -11.76
CA LEU A 315 17.99 0.97 -11.01
C LEU A 315 16.91 1.43 -11.99
N ILE A 316 15.66 1.42 -11.54
CA ILE A 316 14.52 1.79 -12.37
C ILE A 316 14.65 3.21 -12.96
N TRP A 317 15.17 4.20 -12.23
CA TRP A 317 15.31 5.59 -12.75
C TRP A 317 16.65 5.87 -13.43
N ASN A 318 17.40 4.84 -13.79
CA ASN A 318 18.70 5.01 -14.45
C ASN A 318 18.52 5.79 -15.77
N GLY A 319 19.29 6.88 -15.94
CA GLY A 319 19.19 7.74 -17.14
C GLY A 319 18.05 8.77 -17.10
N LEU A 320 17.28 8.85 -16.02
CA LEU A 320 16.21 9.84 -15.87
C LEU A 320 16.78 11.21 -15.47
N ASP A 321 16.65 12.20 -16.36
CA ASP A 321 17.18 13.56 -16.16
C ASP A 321 16.08 14.66 -16.18
N LYS A 322 14.91 14.38 -16.76
CA LYS A 322 13.78 15.33 -16.89
C LYS A 322 12.52 14.81 -16.21
N VAL A 323 12.12 15.42 -15.10
CA VAL A 323 10.94 14.95 -14.30
C VAL A 323 9.99 16.05 -13.84
N THR A 324 10.38 17.32 -13.99
CA THR A 324 9.65 18.47 -13.44
C THR A 324 8.88 19.25 -14.49
N THR A 325 8.68 18.64 -15.65
CA THR A 325 7.91 19.22 -16.76
C THR A 325 7.04 18.15 -17.38
N ASP A 326 6.05 18.56 -18.17
CA ASP A 326 5.18 17.66 -18.94
C ASP A 326 5.93 16.78 -19.95
N TYR A 327 7.22 17.09 -20.19
CA TYR A 327 8.12 16.33 -21.06
C TYR A 327 8.85 15.20 -20.35
N SER A 328 8.53 14.92 -19.08
CA SER A 328 9.13 13.78 -18.39
C SER A 328 8.80 12.47 -19.13
N PRO A 329 9.80 11.59 -19.34
CA PRO A 329 9.56 10.33 -20.03
C PRO A 329 8.70 9.37 -19.21
N ILE A 330 8.46 9.64 -17.92
CA ILE A 330 7.59 8.84 -17.04
C ILE A 330 6.39 9.64 -16.49
N GLY A 331 6.02 10.71 -17.18
CA GLY A 331 4.94 11.62 -16.77
C GLY A 331 5.34 12.58 -15.66
N VAL A 332 4.46 13.55 -15.38
CA VAL A 332 4.75 14.63 -14.42
C VAL A 332 4.96 14.07 -13.01
N ILE A 333 6.02 14.48 -12.33
CA ILE A 333 6.27 14.12 -10.94
C ILE A 333 5.89 15.31 -10.03
N PRO A 334 4.75 15.24 -9.32
CA PRO A 334 4.34 16.31 -8.43
C PRO A 334 5.25 16.38 -7.21
N TYR A 335 5.53 17.58 -6.70
CA TYR A 335 6.29 17.78 -5.46
C TYR A 335 5.46 17.41 -4.24
N ASN A 336 5.23 16.12 -4.06
CA ASN A 336 4.38 15.54 -3.03
C ASN A 336 4.97 15.67 -1.61
N GLY A 337 6.28 15.94 -1.49
CA GLY A 337 6.97 15.92 -0.22
C GLY A 337 7.04 14.51 0.38
N LEU A 338 7.08 14.43 1.71
CA LEU A 338 7.12 13.18 2.46
C LEU A 338 6.41 13.31 3.81
N ARG A 339 6.08 12.16 4.41
CA ARG A 339 5.91 12.02 5.87
C ARG A 339 7.24 11.69 6.51
N TYR A 340 7.71 12.56 7.39
CA TYR A 340 9.06 12.56 7.91
C TYR A 340 9.14 11.91 9.29
N ARG A 341 9.80 10.75 9.40
CA ARG A 341 9.85 9.98 10.64
C ARG A 341 10.50 10.75 11.81
N ASN A 342 11.57 11.51 11.56
CA ASN A 342 12.28 12.23 12.63
C ASN A 342 11.46 13.41 13.11
N GLY A 343 10.56 13.92 12.26
CA GLY A 343 9.53 14.90 12.61
C GLY A 343 8.33 14.29 13.32
N GLY A 344 8.45 13.07 13.86
CA GLY A 344 7.33 12.37 14.49
C GLY A 344 6.24 11.94 13.49
N GLY A 345 6.54 11.88 12.19
CA GLY A 345 5.57 11.57 11.13
C GLY A 345 4.89 12.80 10.50
N CYS A 346 5.32 14.01 10.85
CA CYS A 346 4.83 15.25 10.25
C CYS A 346 5.07 15.27 8.72
N LEU A 347 4.28 16.03 7.99
CA LEU A 347 4.47 16.24 6.55
C LEU A 347 5.57 17.28 6.30
N LYS A 348 6.28 17.15 5.19
CA LYS A 348 7.45 17.98 4.89
C LYS A 348 7.71 18.05 3.37
N ASN A 349 8.32 19.14 2.90
CA ASN A 349 8.81 19.33 1.51
C ASN A 349 7.76 19.36 0.40
N SER A 350 6.46 19.35 0.72
CA SER A 350 5.42 19.46 -0.29
C SER A 350 5.54 20.81 -1.03
N GLY A 351 5.47 20.81 -2.36
CA GLY A 351 5.76 21.98 -3.20
C GLY A 351 7.25 22.33 -3.35
N PHE A 352 8.17 21.62 -2.67
CA PHE A 352 9.62 21.81 -2.76
C PHE A 352 10.35 20.60 -3.37
N ALA A 353 9.93 19.39 -2.99
CA ALA A 353 10.52 18.14 -3.45
C ALA A 353 9.49 17.04 -3.68
N ALA A 354 9.85 16.05 -4.48
CA ALA A 354 9.16 14.79 -4.65
C ALA A 354 10.05 13.63 -4.23
N ASN A 355 9.45 12.63 -3.62
CA ASN A 355 10.09 11.37 -3.24
C ASN A 355 9.18 10.23 -3.70
N ILE A 356 9.73 9.30 -4.49
CA ILE A 356 9.01 8.12 -5.02
C ILE A 356 9.80 6.85 -4.72
N TRP A 357 9.15 5.87 -4.12
CA TRP A 357 9.80 4.63 -3.72
C TRP A 357 10.19 3.70 -4.87
N SER A 358 11.25 2.92 -4.63
CA SER A 358 11.56 1.65 -5.28
C SER A 358 11.13 0.48 -4.43
N GLY A 359 10.71 -0.62 -5.05
CA GLY A 359 10.67 -1.93 -4.42
C GLY A 359 12.07 -2.49 -4.13
N THR A 360 13.14 -1.90 -4.66
CA THR A 360 14.52 -2.35 -4.41
C THR A 360 15.06 -1.82 -3.08
N ALA A 361 15.46 -2.75 -2.22
CA ALA A 361 16.24 -2.46 -1.02
C ALA A 361 17.75 -2.39 -1.34
N PRO A 362 18.49 -1.35 -0.91
CA PRO A 362 19.95 -1.34 -0.96
C PRO A 362 20.55 -2.30 0.06
N THR A 363 21.84 -2.56 -0.08
CA THR A 363 22.64 -3.19 0.98
C THR A 363 22.68 -2.28 2.21
N GLY A 364 22.26 -2.78 3.38
CA GLY A 364 22.23 -2.00 4.61
C GLY A 364 21.00 -2.29 5.47
N ILE A 365 20.81 -1.52 6.54
CA ILE A 365 19.70 -1.68 7.49
C ILE A 365 18.70 -0.53 7.29
N GLY A 366 17.41 -0.86 7.16
CA GLY A 366 16.28 0.07 7.28
C GLY A 366 16.07 1.06 6.14
N ASN A 367 16.66 0.79 4.99
CA ASN A 367 16.69 1.70 3.86
C ASN A 367 16.07 1.07 2.60
N ALA A 368 15.63 1.92 1.67
CA ALA A 368 15.13 1.57 0.34
C ALA A 368 15.55 2.63 -0.68
N TYR A 369 15.73 2.24 -1.95
CA TYR A 369 16.00 3.22 -2.99
C TYR A 369 14.76 4.07 -3.26
N GLN A 370 15.00 5.33 -3.62
CA GLN A 370 13.95 6.26 -4.02
C GLN A 370 14.44 7.20 -5.12
N LEU A 371 13.50 7.71 -5.92
CA LEU A 371 13.72 8.88 -6.74
C LEU A 371 13.47 10.13 -5.90
N SER A 372 14.48 10.99 -5.79
CA SER A 372 14.39 12.29 -5.16
C SER A 372 14.48 13.38 -6.23
N VAL A 373 13.51 14.28 -6.23
CA VAL A 373 13.46 15.44 -7.12
C VAL A 373 13.29 16.67 -6.26
N TYR A 374 14.14 17.68 -6.40
CA TYR A 374 14.00 18.92 -5.63
C TYR A 374 14.55 20.12 -6.39
N ILE A 375 14.08 21.31 -6.06
CA ILE A 375 14.66 22.55 -6.60
C ILE A 375 15.93 22.88 -5.83
N SER A 376 17.08 22.91 -6.52
CA SER A 376 18.34 23.35 -5.91
C SER A 376 18.31 24.86 -5.66
N PRO A 377 18.50 25.33 -4.42
CA PRO A 377 18.59 26.76 -4.15
C PRO A 377 19.79 27.43 -4.85
N TYR A 378 20.84 26.65 -5.13
CA TYR A 378 22.06 27.12 -5.79
C TYR A 378 21.92 27.15 -7.31
N GLU A 379 21.49 26.04 -7.90
CA GLU A 379 21.42 25.89 -9.37
C GLU A 379 20.14 26.54 -9.95
N LYS A 380 19.16 26.86 -9.09
CA LYS A 380 17.83 27.37 -9.47
C LYS A 380 17.11 26.49 -10.51
N SER A 381 17.46 25.20 -10.53
CA SER A 381 16.90 24.17 -11.41
C SER A 381 16.53 22.93 -10.60
N ALA A 382 15.69 22.10 -11.20
CA ALA A 382 15.37 20.80 -10.65
C ALA A 382 16.59 19.87 -10.69
N VAL A 383 16.86 19.23 -9.55
CA VAL A 383 17.87 18.19 -9.41
C VAL A 383 17.14 16.85 -9.26
N VAL A 384 17.50 15.90 -10.12
CA VAL A 384 16.98 14.53 -10.11
C VAL A 384 18.07 13.62 -9.57
N LYS A 385 17.78 12.88 -8.50
CA LYS A 385 18.72 11.97 -7.86
C LYS A 385 18.08 10.63 -7.56
N MET A 386 18.87 9.59 -7.75
CA MET A 386 18.64 8.29 -7.13
C MET A 386 19.24 8.37 -5.72
N ASP A 387 18.39 8.24 -4.71
CA ASP A 387 18.77 8.38 -3.31
C ASP A 387 18.34 7.15 -2.52
N VAL A 388 18.73 7.12 -1.25
CA VAL A 388 18.35 6.10 -0.29
C VAL A 388 17.48 6.75 0.78
N GLY A 389 16.21 6.33 0.78
CA GLY A 389 15.25 6.72 1.79
C GLY A 389 15.20 5.72 2.93
N VAL A 390 14.65 6.17 4.04
CA VAL A 390 14.44 5.34 5.22
C VAL A 390 13.03 4.72 5.17
N ARG A 391 12.91 3.42 5.44
CA ARG A 391 11.63 2.69 5.28
C ARG A 391 10.49 3.21 6.14
N SER A 392 10.81 3.84 7.27
CA SER A 392 9.82 4.47 8.15
C SER A 392 9.29 5.81 7.63
N ASP A 393 9.94 6.46 6.67
CA ASP A 393 9.35 7.63 6.01
C ASP A 393 8.20 7.23 5.09
N GLY A 394 7.29 8.16 4.83
CA GLY A 394 6.19 7.95 3.89
C GLY A 394 6.45 8.72 2.59
N TYR A 395 6.73 8.01 1.49
CA TYR A 395 6.89 8.59 0.15
C TYR A 395 5.78 8.09 -0.79
N ALA A 396 5.66 8.73 -1.95
CA ALA A 396 4.71 8.29 -2.96
C ALA A 396 5.18 6.99 -3.64
N VAL A 397 4.22 6.31 -4.28
CA VAL A 397 4.47 5.16 -5.15
C VAL A 397 3.95 5.50 -6.54
N ARG A 398 4.74 5.21 -7.58
CA ARG A 398 4.29 5.24 -8.97
C ARG A 398 4.38 3.84 -9.56
N CYS A 399 3.22 3.25 -9.80
CA CYS A 399 3.14 1.84 -10.18
C CYS A 399 3.58 1.62 -11.64
N VAL A 400 4.13 0.44 -11.89
CA VAL A 400 4.58 -0.02 -13.21
C VAL A 400 3.99 -1.38 -13.57
N LYS A 401 4.03 -1.71 -14.85
CA LYS A 401 3.96 -3.07 -15.40
C LYS A 401 5.34 -3.40 -16.00
N SER A 402 5.84 -4.62 -15.83
CA SER A 402 7.22 -5.01 -16.24
C SER A 402 7.29 -6.37 -16.89
#